data_AF-A0A369KIA2-F1
#
_entry.id   AF-A0A369KIA2-F1
#
_cell.length_a   1.000
_cell.length_b   1.000
_cell.length_c   1.000
_cell.angle_alpha   90.00
_cell.angle_beta   90.00
_cell.angle_gamma   90.00
#
_symmetry.space_group_name_H-M   'P 1'
#
loop_
_entity.id
_entity.type
_entity.pdbx_description
1 polymer ?
#
loop_
_entity_poly.entity_id
_entity_poly.type
_entity_poly.pdbx_seq_one_letter_code
_entity_poly.pdbx_strand_id
1 'polypeptide(L)'
;MNSSIFEDITIFVQESEQQPIPLEDYVEKYSIRLDDFVDDETRVGEFIVNFKFSTGMVTWTVDFHEREEGTQCDYILYIIFKWVAIWEWYSQRFLKTQVPFRVYATITDMVKGKIRPQAEMEERLEELADYTEEGRLFYFGTGPFDDFKEAEQQIDLYLEYDEINSKEKIRQEGLYFDSESKRWIDIRTSLPMIEKSMRRLLAFL
;
A
#
# COMPACT_ATOMS: atom_id res chain seq x y z
N MET A 1 26.44 7.87 -4.64
CA MET A 1 25.52 6.81 -5.09
C MET A 1 24.69 7.37 -6.22
N ASN A 2 24.48 6.63 -7.30
CA ASN A 2 23.51 7.03 -8.33
C ASN A 2 22.12 6.55 -7.85
N SER A 3 21.28 7.47 -7.40
CA SER A 3 19.87 7.21 -7.13
C SER A 3 19.04 7.44 -8.39
N SER A 4 17.88 6.79 -8.46
CA SER A 4 16.88 6.95 -9.50
C SER A 4 15.63 7.61 -8.93
N ILE A 5 14.85 8.27 -9.79
CA ILE A 5 13.57 8.84 -9.40
C ILE A 5 12.51 7.84 -9.88
N PHE A 6 11.69 7.34 -8.96
CA PHE A 6 10.46 6.62 -9.28
C PHE A 6 9.51 7.52 -10.08
N GLU A 7 9.01 6.99 -11.20
CA GLU A 7 8.08 7.69 -12.08
C GLU A 7 6.70 7.03 -12.13
N ASP A 8 6.65 5.68 -12.18
CA ASP A 8 5.39 4.95 -12.16
C ASP A 8 5.60 3.47 -11.78
N ILE A 9 4.53 2.82 -11.35
CA ILE A 9 4.40 1.36 -11.29
C ILE A 9 3.09 0.94 -11.95
N THR A 10 3.18 0.11 -12.97
CA THR A 10 2.01 -0.42 -13.69
C THR A 10 1.99 -1.92 -13.55
N ILE A 11 0.82 -2.46 -13.22
CA ILE A 11 0.60 -3.91 -13.11
C ILE A 11 -0.30 -4.30 -14.27
N PHE A 12 0.09 -5.35 -15.00
CA PHE A 12 -0.73 -5.97 -16.03
C PHE A 12 -1.12 -7.37 -15.59
N VAL A 13 -2.30 -7.80 -16.00
CA VAL A 13 -2.82 -9.15 -15.84
C VAL A 13 -2.73 -9.82 -17.20
N GLN A 14 -2.08 -10.98 -17.25
CA GLN A 14 -2.04 -11.82 -18.44
C GLN A 14 -2.58 -13.21 -18.11
N GLU A 15 -3.82 -13.48 -18.49
CA GLU A 15 -4.36 -14.84 -18.51
C GLU A 15 -3.85 -15.60 -19.73
N SER A 16 -3.62 -16.91 -19.56
CA SER A 16 -3.00 -17.80 -20.54
C SER A 16 -3.48 -17.54 -21.99
N GLU A 17 -2.52 -17.30 -22.88
CA GLU A 17 -2.70 -17.03 -24.33
C GLU A 17 -3.41 -15.70 -24.68
N GLN A 18 -3.73 -14.84 -23.71
CA GLN A 18 -4.27 -13.50 -23.94
C GLN A 18 -3.15 -12.44 -23.98
N GLN A 19 -3.47 -11.28 -24.56
CA GLN A 19 -2.62 -10.10 -24.46
C GLN A 19 -2.66 -9.56 -23.02
N PRO A 20 -1.54 -9.08 -22.45
CA PRO A 20 -1.54 -8.39 -21.16
C PRO A 20 -2.50 -7.20 -21.17
N ILE A 21 -3.31 -7.07 -20.12
CA ILE A 21 -4.25 -5.97 -19.92
C ILE A 21 -3.85 -5.26 -18.62
N PRO A 22 -3.82 -3.92 -18.56
CA PRO A 22 -3.62 -3.20 -17.30
C PRO A 22 -4.58 -3.71 -16.21
N LEU A 23 -4.10 -3.85 -14.97
CA LEU A 23 -4.90 -4.36 -13.85
C LEU A 23 -6.19 -3.56 -13.66
N GLU A 24 -6.10 -2.23 -13.77
CA GLU A 24 -7.25 -1.31 -13.75
C GLU A 24 -8.32 -1.66 -14.79
N ASP A 25 -7.92 -1.85 -16.05
CA ASP A 25 -8.81 -2.21 -17.15
C ASP A 25 -9.40 -3.62 -16.95
N TYR A 26 -8.60 -4.54 -16.40
CA TYR A 26 -9.04 -5.90 -16.11
C TYR A 26 -10.12 -5.90 -15.02
N VAL A 27 -9.86 -5.24 -13.88
CA VAL A 27 -10.80 -5.13 -12.75
C VAL A 27 -12.11 -4.48 -13.21
N GLU A 28 -12.05 -3.41 -13.99
CA GLU A 28 -13.25 -2.74 -14.53
C GLU A 28 -14.02 -3.65 -15.49
N LYS A 29 -13.34 -4.30 -16.43
CA LYS A 29 -13.97 -5.14 -17.46
C LYS A 29 -14.66 -6.37 -16.89
N TYR A 30 -14.05 -7.03 -15.89
CA TYR A 30 -14.56 -8.29 -15.35
C TYR A 30 -15.29 -8.13 -14.02
N SER A 31 -15.22 -6.95 -13.39
CA SER A 31 -15.78 -6.69 -12.05
C SER A 31 -15.21 -7.63 -10.98
N ILE A 32 -13.89 -7.84 -11.02
CA ILE A 32 -13.13 -8.77 -10.18
C ILE A 32 -12.09 -7.98 -9.40
N ARG A 33 -11.99 -8.17 -8.09
CA ARG A 33 -10.96 -7.55 -7.24
C ARG A 33 -9.68 -8.35 -7.25
N LEU A 34 -8.57 -7.74 -6.86
CA LEU A 34 -7.29 -8.46 -6.77
C LEU A 34 -7.39 -9.66 -5.81
N ASP A 35 -8.12 -9.51 -4.70
CA ASP A 35 -8.36 -10.59 -3.73
C ASP A 35 -9.08 -11.81 -4.34
N ASP A 36 -9.94 -11.60 -5.34
CA ASP A 36 -10.65 -12.70 -6.00
C ASP A 36 -9.69 -13.59 -6.82
N PHE A 37 -8.50 -13.09 -7.21
CA PHE A 37 -7.46 -13.91 -7.83
C PHE A 37 -6.75 -14.81 -6.82
N VAL A 38 -6.71 -14.43 -5.53
CA VAL A 38 -6.18 -15.28 -4.45
C VAL A 38 -7.07 -16.52 -4.30
N ASP A 39 -8.39 -16.30 -4.35
CA ASP A 39 -9.38 -17.32 -4.04
C ASP A 39 -9.70 -18.29 -5.21
N ASP A 40 -9.45 -17.89 -6.46
CA ASP A 40 -9.78 -18.67 -7.65
C ASP A 40 -8.55 -19.38 -8.26
N GLU A 41 -8.14 -20.49 -7.65
CA GLU A 41 -7.03 -21.37 -8.10
C GLU A 41 -7.21 -21.95 -9.51
N THR A 42 -8.38 -21.78 -10.14
CA THR A 42 -8.61 -22.28 -11.50
C THR A 42 -8.09 -21.32 -12.58
N ARG A 43 -7.76 -20.08 -12.20
CA ARG A 43 -7.18 -19.08 -13.09
C ARG A 43 -5.72 -19.40 -13.34
N VAL A 44 -5.28 -19.25 -14.58
CA VAL A 44 -3.88 -19.48 -14.95
C VAL A 44 -3.38 -18.29 -15.74
N GLY A 45 -2.36 -17.65 -15.21
CA GLY A 45 -1.76 -16.46 -15.77
C GLY A 45 -0.67 -15.89 -14.88
N GLU A 46 -0.20 -14.70 -15.24
CA GLU A 46 0.84 -13.98 -14.51
C GLU A 46 0.47 -12.49 -14.37
N PHE A 47 0.96 -11.88 -13.29
CA PHE A 47 1.07 -10.44 -13.18
C PHE A 47 2.40 -9.99 -13.77
N ILE A 48 2.36 -8.97 -14.62
CA ILE A 48 3.56 -8.30 -15.13
C ILE A 48 3.66 -6.95 -14.45
N VAL A 49 4.73 -6.74 -13.69
CA VAL A 49 4.94 -5.50 -12.95
C VAL A 49 6.05 -4.69 -13.60
N ASN A 50 5.66 -3.50 -14.05
CA ASN A 50 6.55 -2.53 -14.69
C ASN A 50 6.83 -1.38 -13.73
N PHE A 51 8.06 -1.32 -13.23
CA PHE A 51 8.59 -0.17 -12.51
C PHE A 51 9.29 0.77 -13.48
N LYS A 52 8.81 2.01 -13.56
CA LYS A 52 9.42 3.07 -14.36
C LYS A 52 10.21 4.01 -13.46
N PHE A 53 11.47 4.22 -13.82
CA PHE A 53 12.36 5.16 -13.18
C PHE A 53 12.97 6.13 -14.20
N SER A 54 13.50 7.25 -13.72
CA SER A 54 14.23 8.22 -14.55
C SER A 54 15.43 7.63 -15.31
N THR A 55 15.96 6.51 -14.84
CA THR A 55 17.11 5.79 -15.41
C THR A 55 16.70 4.59 -16.27
N GLY A 56 15.40 4.36 -16.47
CA GLY A 56 14.86 3.28 -17.30
C GLY A 56 13.77 2.47 -16.60
N MET A 57 13.30 1.44 -17.28
CA MET A 57 12.23 0.55 -16.80
C MET A 57 12.82 -0.77 -16.30
N VAL A 58 12.21 -1.32 -15.26
CA VAL A 58 12.42 -2.70 -14.81
C VAL A 58 11.08 -3.41 -14.89
N THR A 59 11.12 -4.60 -15.48
CA THR A 59 9.95 -5.48 -15.63
C THR A 59 10.27 -6.80 -14.98
N TRP A 60 9.33 -7.33 -14.22
CA TRP A 60 9.34 -8.70 -13.74
C TRP A 60 7.92 -9.27 -13.80
N THR A 61 7.83 -10.59 -13.75
CA THR A 61 6.55 -11.29 -13.80
C THR A 61 6.43 -12.23 -12.62
N VAL A 62 5.19 -12.50 -12.22
CA VAL A 62 4.86 -13.45 -11.16
C VAL A 62 3.60 -14.20 -11.52
N ASP A 63 3.67 -15.53 -11.50
CA ASP A 63 2.52 -16.38 -11.76
C ASP A 63 1.46 -16.19 -10.68
N PHE A 64 0.17 -16.29 -11.04
CA PHE A 64 -0.93 -16.19 -10.06
C PHE A 64 -0.81 -17.24 -8.95
N HIS A 65 -0.34 -18.44 -9.29
CA HIS A 65 -0.28 -19.60 -8.39
C HIS A 65 1.04 -20.38 -8.55
N GLU A 66 2.20 -19.71 -8.41
CA GLU A 66 3.47 -20.44 -8.39
C GLU A 66 3.41 -21.56 -7.32
N ARG A 67 3.71 -22.80 -7.74
CA ARG A 67 3.26 -24.07 -7.11
C ARG A 67 3.57 -24.29 -5.62
N GLU A 68 4.38 -23.45 -4.98
CA GLU A 68 4.81 -23.65 -3.60
C GLU A 68 4.20 -22.66 -2.60
N GLU A 69 3.61 -21.55 -3.04
CA GLU A 69 3.02 -20.57 -2.13
C GLU A 69 1.78 -19.89 -2.73
N GLY A 70 0.63 -19.97 -2.05
CA GLY A 70 -0.60 -19.24 -2.38
C GLY A 70 -0.50 -17.73 -2.12
N THR A 71 0.70 -17.13 -2.26
CA THR A 71 1.12 -15.84 -1.71
C THR A 71 1.45 -14.80 -2.79
N GLN A 72 1.29 -15.10 -4.08
CA GLN A 72 1.77 -14.21 -5.14
C GLN A 72 0.86 -12.99 -5.38
N CYS A 73 -0.45 -13.16 -5.30
CA CYS A 73 -1.39 -12.04 -5.20
C CYS A 73 -1.11 -11.21 -3.93
N ASP A 74 -0.83 -11.87 -2.80
CA ASP A 74 -0.40 -11.21 -1.56
C ASP A 74 0.93 -10.47 -1.74
N TYR A 75 1.82 -10.95 -2.63
CA TYR A 75 3.08 -10.28 -2.94
C TYR A 75 2.84 -8.99 -3.74
N ILE A 76 1.88 -8.98 -4.67
CA ILE A 76 1.46 -7.74 -5.35
C ILE A 76 0.87 -6.74 -4.35
N LEU A 77 -0.02 -7.20 -3.45
CA LEU A 77 -0.56 -6.37 -2.37
C LEU A 77 0.56 -5.84 -1.48
N TYR A 78 1.50 -6.70 -1.09
CA TYR A 78 2.66 -6.35 -0.29
C TYR A 78 3.46 -5.21 -0.93
N ILE A 79 3.74 -5.28 -2.23
CA ILE A 79 4.47 -4.22 -2.94
C ILE A 79 3.70 -2.90 -2.91
N ILE A 80 2.40 -2.94 -3.16
CA ILE A 80 1.55 -1.74 -3.12
C ILE A 80 1.59 -1.14 -1.71
N PHE A 81 1.28 -1.92 -0.69
CA PHE A 81 1.23 -1.44 0.69
C PHE A 81 2.60 -1.02 1.24
N LYS A 82 3.71 -1.64 0.80
CA LYS A 82 5.07 -1.19 1.10
C LYS A 82 5.29 0.26 0.65
N TRP A 83 4.93 0.57 -0.60
CA TRP A 83 5.08 1.93 -1.13
C TRP A 83 4.10 2.93 -0.51
N VAL A 84 2.89 2.49 -0.16
CA VAL A 84 1.93 3.29 0.64
C VAL A 84 2.54 3.62 2.00
N ALA A 85 3.05 2.63 2.73
CA ALA A 85 3.62 2.80 4.06
C ALA A 85 4.85 3.72 4.04
N ILE A 86 5.77 3.54 3.08
CA ILE A 86 6.90 4.46 2.88
C ILE A 86 6.40 5.89 2.66
N TRP A 87 5.42 6.07 1.78
CA TRP A 87 4.91 7.40 1.45
C TRP A 87 4.20 8.06 2.64
N GLU A 88 3.33 7.33 3.34
CA GLU A 88 2.56 7.83 4.46
C GLU A 88 3.45 8.14 5.66
N TRP A 89 4.41 7.26 5.97
CA TRP A 89 5.42 7.50 7.00
C TRP A 89 6.29 8.71 6.66
N TYR A 90 6.70 8.89 5.41
CA TYR A 90 7.53 10.03 5.03
C TYR A 90 6.73 11.35 5.03
N SER A 91 5.50 11.31 4.51
CA SER A 91 4.65 12.49 4.30
C SER A 91 3.81 12.85 5.53
N GLN A 92 3.70 11.94 6.50
CA GLN A 92 2.98 12.12 7.76
C GLN A 92 1.49 12.45 7.54
N ARG A 93 0.87 11.76 6.58
CA ARG A 93 -0.55 11.89 6.20
C ARG A 93 -1.04 10.62 5.51
N PHE A 94 -2.33 10.35 5.61
CA PHE A 94 -2.95 9.20 4.94
C PHE A 94 -3.01 9.43 3.42
N LEU A 95 -2.56 8.47 2.63
CA LEU A 95 -2.46 8.55 1.18
C LEU A 95 -3.85 8.67 0.53
N LYS A 96 -4.81 7.86 0.99
CA LYS A 96 -6.16 7.81 0.41
C LYS A 96 -6.91 9.13 0.59
N THR A 97 -6.88 9.69 1.80
CA THR A 97 -7.70 10.85 2.18
C THR A 97 -6.92 12.16 2.25
N GLN A 98 -5.59 12.11 2.20
CA GLN A 98 -4.67 13.23 2.39
C GLN A 98 -4.78 13.91 3.78
N VAL A 99 -5.49 13.27 4.73
CA VAL A 99 -5.63 13.77 6.09
C VAL A 99 -4.28 13.68 6.80
N PRO A 100 -3.77 14.78 7.39
CA PRO A 100 -2.55 14.75 8.19
C PRO A 100 -2.66 13.84 9.40
N PHE A 101 -1.56 13.19 9.75
CA PHE A 101 -1.46 12.39 10.97
C PHE A 101 -1.71 13.23 12.22
N ARG A 102 -2.36 12.61 13.21
CA ARG A 102 -2.71 13.25 14.46
C ARG A 102 -2.79 12.24 15.60
N VAL A 103 -2.65 12.74 16.82
CA VAL A 103 -3.01 12.01 18.03
C VAL A 103 -4.45 12.35 18.43
N TYR A 104 -5.29 11.33 18.53
CA TYR A 104 -6.69 11.44 18.93
C TYR A 104 -6.88 10.94 20.35
N ALA A 105 -7.65 11.69 21.15
CA ALA A 105 -7.93 11.32 22.53
C ALA A 105 -8.81 10.07 22.61
N THR A 106 -9.78 9.95 21.70
CA THR A 106 -10.75 8.85 21.67
C THR A 106 -10.88 8.24 20.27
N ILE A 107 -11.41 7.02 20.20
CA ILE A 107 -11.72 6.35 18.93
C ILE A 107 -12.73 7.14 18.10
N THR A 108 -13.69 7.80 18.75
CA THR A 108 -14.67 8.67 18.10
C THR A 108 -14.01 9.89 17.45
N ASP A 109 -13.04 10.50 18.12
CA ASP A 109 -12.28 11.62 17.55
C ASP A 109 -11.44 11.17 16.36
N MET A 110 -10.85 9.96 16.45
CA MET A 110 -10.10 9.35 15.35
C MET A 110 -10.97 9.13 14.12
N VAL A 111 -12.15 8.51 14.28
CA VAL A 111 -13.08 8.28 13.16
C VAL A 111 -13.48 9.59 12.48
N LYS A 112 -13.87 10.61 13.27
CA LYS A 112 -14.20 11.95 12.74
C LYS A 112 -13.02 12.63 12.05
N GLY A 113 -11.83 12.43 12.61
CA GLY A 113 -10.59 13.01 12.13
C GLY A 113 -10.14 12.43 10.79
N LYS A 114 -10.19 11.10 10.64
CA LYS A 114 -9.57 10.35 9.53
C LYS A 114 -10.50 10.09 8.35
N ILE A 115 -11.76 9.72 8.61
CA ILE A 115 -12.63 9.15 7.57
C ILE A 115 -13.22 10.23 6.69
N ARG A 116 -13.12 10.02 5.38
CA ARG A 116 -13.75 10.79 4.29
C ARG A 116 -14.22 9.74 3.30
N PRO A 117 -15.47 9.72 2.79
CA PRO A 117 -16.59 10.68 2.83
C PRO A 117 -17.42 10.73 4.12
N GLN A 118 -18.35 11.69 4.21
CA GLN A 118 -19.21 11.92 5.39
C GLN A 118 -20.08 10.70 5.74
N ALA A 119 -20.70 10.06 4.72
CA ALA A 119 -21.59 8.93 4.93
C ALA A 119 -20.85 7.73 5.57
N GLU A 120 -19.63 7.41 5.09
CA GLU A 120 -18.80 6.35 5.68
C GLU A 120 -18.40 6.68 7.12
N MET A 121 -18.09 7.94 7.42
CA MET A 121 -17.78 8.36 8.79
C MET A 121 -18.99 8.18 9.71
N GLU A 122 -20.19 8.55 9.27
CA GLU A 122 -21.44 8.39 10.03
C GLU A 122 -21.74 6.92 10.31
N GLU A 123 -21.63 6.05 9.30
CA GLU A 123 -21.77 4.60 9.46
C GLU A 123 -20.81 4.04 10.52
N ARG A 124 -19.52 4.42 10.47
CA ARG A 124 -18.54 3.99 11.48
C ARG A 124 -18.84 4.52 12.88
N LEU A 125 -19.43 5.70 13.00
CA LEU A 125 -19.85 6.24 14.29
C LEU A 125 -21.06 5.50 14.86
N GLU A 126 -21.98 5.06 14.01
CA GLU A 126 -23.11 4.20 14.39
C GLU A 126 -22.61 2.84 14.86
N GLU A 127 -21.71 2.18 14.11
CA GLU A 127 -21.06 0.92 14.53
C GLU A 127 -20.39 1.07 15.90
N LEU A 128 -19.66 2.16 16.13
CA LEU A 128 -19.00 2.42 17.42
C LEU A 128 -19.99 2.64 18.57
N ALA A 129 -21.20 3.12 18.28
CA ALA A 129 -22.23 3.34 19.28
C ALA A 129 -22.86 2.03 19.78
N ASP A 130 -22.81 0.96 18.98
CA ASP A 130 -23.34 -0.36 19.34
C ASP A 130 -22.47 -1.12 20.35
N TYR A 131 -21.22 -0.69 20.55
CA TYR A 131 -20.32 -1.30 21.52
C TYR A 131 -20.51 -0.75 22.95
N THR A 132 -20.47 -1.64 23.94
CA THR A 132 -20.32 -1.24 25.35
C THR A 132 -18.98 -0.55 25.59
N GLU A 133 -18.79 0.06 26.76
CA GLU A 133 -17.50 0.65 27.12
C GLU A 133 -16.37 -0.41 27.15
N GLU A 134 -16.64 -1.58 27.74
CA GLU A 134 -15.70 -2.71 27.76
C GLU A 134 -15.46 -3.26 26.35
N GLY A 135 -16.50 -3.32 25.51
CA GLY A 135 -16.37 -3.72 24.12
C GLY A 135 -15.45 -2.77 23.35
N ARG A 136 -15.64 -1.46 23.51
CA ARG A 136 -14.78 -0.45 22.87
C ARG A 136 -13.33 -0.58 23.34
N LEU A 137 -13.12 -0.78 24.63
CA LEU A 137 -11.80 -1.01 25.19
C LEU A 137 -11.15 -2.30 24.63
N PHE A 138 -11.90 -3.38 24.53
CA PHE A 138 -11.39 -4.67 24.06
C PHE A 138 -10.96 -4.61 22.58
N TYR A 139 -11.81 -4.05 21.71
CA TYR A 139 -11.55 -4.04 20.27
C TYR A 139 -10.64 -2.90 19.81
N PHE A 140 -10.70 -1.73 20.46
CA PHE A 140 -10.00 -0.54 20.01
C PHE A 140 -8.94 -0.04 21.00
N GLY A 141 -8.98 -0.46 22.27
CA GLY A 141 -8.04 0.00 23.30
C GLY A 141 -8.44 1.31 24.00
N THR A 142 -7.59 1.76 24.93
CA THR A 142 -7.85 2.94 25.78
C THR A 142 -7.53 4.29 25.13
N GLY A 143 -6.86 4.28 23.97
CA GLY A 143 -6.19 5.47 23.45
C GLY A 143 -5.04 5.96 24.35
N PRO A 144 -4.39 7.08 23.99
CA PRO A 144 -4.64 7.86 22.79
C PRO A 144 -4.29 7.09 21.51
N PHE A 145 -5.03 7.37 20.43
CA PHE A 145 -4.81 6.78 19.11
C PHE A 145 -3.84 7.65 18.34
N ASP A 146 -2.64 7.13 18.07
CA ASP A 146 -1.49 7.90 17.59
C ASP A 146 -1.06 7.42 16.20
N ASP A 147 -1.41 8.20 15.18
CA ASP A 147 -1.09 7.91 13.78
C ASP A 147 0.42 7.87 13.52
N PHE A 148 1.20 8.68 14.26
CA PHE A 148 2.65 8.71 14.11
C PHE A 148 3.23 7.37 14.58
N LYS A 149 2.77 6.90 15.74
CA LYS A 149 3.20 5.61 16.29
C LYS A 149 2.75 4.45 15.40
N GLU A 150 1.53 4.49 14.89
CA GLU A 150 1.01 3.47 13.98
C GLU A 150 1.86 3.42 12.70
N ALA A 151 2.15 4.57 12.08
CA ALA A 151 2.99 4.62 10.88
C ALA A 151 4.44 4.17 11.14
N GLU A 152 5.00 4.47 12.32
CA GLU A 152 6.31 3.95 12.74
C GLU A 152 6.30 2.42 12.87
N GLN A 153 5.23 1.84 13.42
CA GLN A 153 5.08 0.38 13.51
C GLN A 153 4.88 -0.26 12.14
N GLN A 154 4.09 0.36 11.26
CA GLN A 154 3.84 -0.15 9.92
C GLN A 154 5.12 -0.18 9.08
N ILE A 155 5.91 0.89 9.10
CA ILE A 155 7.17 0.89 8.34
C ILE A 155 8.18 -0.11 8.92
N ASP A 156 8.15 -0.36 10.24
CA ASP A 156 9.01 -1.38 10.86
C ASP A 156 8.70 -2.78 10.31
N LEU A 157 7.44 -3.11 10.01
CA LEU A 157 7.09 -4.40 9.39
C LEU A 157 7.79 -4.63 8.03
N TYR A 158 8.02 -3.56 7.26
CA TYR A 158 8.68 -3.64 5.97
C TYR A 158 10.21 -3.58 6.06
N LEU A 159 10.74 -3.07 7.17
CA LEU A 159 12.18 -2.87 7.37
C LEU A 159 12.81 -3.84 8.37
N GLU A 160 12.03 -4.62 9.13
CA GLU A 160 12.49 -5.47 10.24
C GLU A 160 13.64 -6.40 9.85
N TYR A 161 13.58 -6.95 8.63
CA TYR A 161 14.57 -7.88 8.08
C TYR A 161 15.38 -7.28 6.92
N ASP A 162 15.29 -5.98 6.70
CA ASP A 162 16.03 -5.30 5.64
C ASP A 162 17.42 -4.87 6.14
N GLU A 163 18.46 -5.51 5.61
CA GLU A 163 19.85 -5.21 5.99
C GLU A 163 20.40 -3.92 5.35
N ILE A 164 19.72 -3.38 4.34
CA ILE A 164 20.19 -2.28 3.50
C ILE A 164 19.51 -0.95 3.88
N ASN A 165 18.23 -1.01 4.19
CA ASN A 165 17.39 0.12 4.55
C ASN A 165 17.25 0.28 6.06
N SER A 166 17.05 1.52 6.48
CA SER A 166 16.65 1.84 7.85
C SER A 166 15.86 3.14 7.85
N LYS A 167 15.01 3.33 8.87
CA LYS A 167 14.27 4.58 9.05
C LYS A 167 15.21 5.79 9.10
N GLU A 168 16.32 5.68 9.82
CA GLU A 168 17.33 6.73 9.94
C GLU A 168 17.90 7.10 8.58
N LYS A 169 18.24 6.11 7.75
CA LYS A 169 18.78 6.32 6.40
C LYS A 169 17.78 7.01 5.48
N ILE A 170 16.55 6.53 5.44
CA ILE A 170 15.50 7.12 4.60
C ILE A 170 15.24 8.57 5.06
N ARG A 171 15.17 8.82 6.38
CA ARG A 171 14.92 10.15 6.95
C ARG A 171 16.07 11.13 6.66
N GLN A 172 17.31 10.72 6.92
CA GLN A 172 18.48 11.59 6.82
C GLN A 172 18.94 11.79 5.37
N GLU A 173 19.06 10.69 4.62
CA GLU A 173 19.60 10.70 3.27
C GLU A 173 18.52 10.86 2.19
N GLY A 174 17.25 10.58 2.52
CA GLY A 174 16.18 10.57 1.52
C GLY A 174 16.27 9.40 0.54
N LEU A 175 17.02 8.34 0.90
CA LEU A 175 17.30 7.20 0.03
C LEU A 175 16.67 5.92 0.56
N TYR A 176 16.08 5.15 -0.35
CA TYR A 176 15.55 3.81 -0.12
C TYR A 176 16.06 2.86 -1.21
N PHE A 177 16.53 1.68 -0.84
CA PHE A 177 16.90 0.64 -1.80
C PHE A 177 15.71 -0.27 -2.04
N ASP A 178 15.19 -0.29 -3.26
CA ASP A 178 14.14 -1.22 -3.64
C ASP A 178 14.78 -2.53 -4.14
N SER A 179 14.53 -3.62 -3.42
CA SER A 179 15.12 -4.95 -3.69
C SER A 179 14.69 -5.55 -5.02
N GLU A 180 13.45 -5.30 -5.42
CA GLU A 180 12.79 -5.85 -6.61
C GLU A 180 13.39 -5.23 -7.87
N SER A 181 13.57 -3.91 -7.87
CA SER A 181 14.24 -3.20 -8.97
C SER A 181 15.77 -3.15 -8.84
N LYS A 182 16.32 -3.53 -7.68
CA LYS A 182 17.74 -3.45 -7.30
C LYS A 182 18.31 -2.03 -7.47
N ARG A 183 17.55 -1.02 -7.03
CA ARG A 183 17.89 0.41 -7.25
C ARG A 183 17.77 1.22 -5.99
N TRP A 184 18.68 2.18 -5.84
CA TRP A 184 18.52 3.29 -4.90
C TRP A 184 17.52 4.29 -5.47
N ILE A 185 16.51 4.64 -4.67
CA ILE A 185 15.43 5.56 -5.01
C ILE A 185 15.57 6.82 -4.16
N ASP A 186 15.53 7.99 -4.81
CA ASP A 186 15.39 9.27 -4.12
C ASP A 186 13.93 9.46 -3.71
N ILE A 187 13.63 9.12 -2.45
CA ILE A 187 12.28 9.17 -1.91
C ILE A 187 11.70 10.58 -2.01
N ARG A 188 12.46 11.61 -1.61
CA ARG A 188 11.97 13.00 -1.55
C ARG A 188 11.47 13.47 -2.92
N THR A 189 12.28 13.24 -3.94
CA THR A 189 11.95 13.64 -5.31
C THR A 189 10.83 12.77 -5.91
N SER A 190 10.73 11.51 -5.46
CA SER A 190 9.75 10.54 -5.95
C SER A 190 8.37 10.62 -5.30
N LEU A 191 8.21 11.27 -4.14
CA LEU A 191 6.93 11.32 -3.41
C LEU A 191 5.70 11.67 -4.27
N PRO A 192 5.73 12.66 -5.19
CA PRO A 192 4.55 12.99 -5.99
C PRO A 192 4.15 11.88 -6.95
N MET A 193 5.12 11.15 -7.49
CA MET A 193 4.86 10.05 -8.42
C MET A 193 4.43 8.80 -7.66
N ILE A 194 5.04 8.52 -6.51
CA ILE A 194 4.57 7.45 -5.60
C ILE A 194 3.13 7.72 -5.20
N GLU A 195 2.78 8.96 -4.80
CA GLU A 195 1.41 9.35 -4.46
C GLU A 195 0.44 9.00 -5.58
N LYS A 196 0.76 9.45 -6.80
CA LYS A 196 -0.08 9.28 -7.98
C LYS A 196 -0.29 7.81 -8.29
N SER A 197 0.77 7.01 -8.34
CA SER A 197 0.71 5.60 -8.72
C SER A 197 0.00 4.75 -7.66
N MET A 198 0.29 4.99 -6.38
CA MET A 198 -0.33 4.23 -5.29
C MET A 198 -1.82 4.57 -5.15
N ARG A 199 -2.21 5.84 -5.29
CA ARG A 199 -3.64 6.20 -5.29
C ARG A 199 -4.40 5.59 -6.47
N ARG A 200 -3.75 5.46 -7.64
CA ARG A 200 -4.34 4.74 -8.79
C ARG A 200 -4.58 3.28 -8.40
N LEU A 201 -3.56 2.58 -7.91
CA LEU A 201 -3.68 1.15 -7.58
C LEU A 201 -4.65 0.87 -6.43
N LEU A 202 -4.65 1.68 -5.37
CA LEU A 202 -5.58 1.58 -4.24
C LEU A 202 -7.06 1.81 -4.62
N ALA A 203 -7.36 2.35 -5.79
CA ALA A 203 -8.74 2.51 -6.23
C ALA A 203 -9.41 1.18 -6.64
N PHE A 204 -8.59 0.12 -6.82
CA PHE A 204 -9.02 -1.18 -7.35
C PHE A 204 -8.82 -2.33 -6.36
N LEU A 205 -8.32 -2.03 -5.16
CA LEU A 205 -8.27 -2.91 -4.00
C LEU A 205 -9.47 -2.61 -3.09
#